data_AF-A0A9W6U5L0-F1
#
_entry.id   AF-A0A9W6U5L0-F1
#
_cell.length_a   1.000
_cell.length_b   1.000
_cell.length_c   1.000
_cell.angle_alpha   90.00
_cell.angle_beta   90.00
_cell.angle_gamma   90.00
#
_symmetry.space_group_name_H-M   'P 1'
#
loop_
_entity.id
_entity.type
_entity.pdbx_description
1 polymer ?
#
loop_
_entity_poly.entity_id
_entity_poly.type
_entity_poly.pdbx_seq_one_letter_code
_entity_poly.pdbx_strand_id
1 'polypeptide(L)'
;MFLYSRTYRSLPPVADPEARQRLMHASAPPILAGTPLDDELLFCVRMERQLREVEAQRGSVTRQELFAAVIREHAVLTEHAAAEYPVTIAAVVTPATNTQ
;
A
#
# COMPACT_ATOMS: atom_id res chain seq x y z
N MET A 1 -7.56 14.73 9.11
CA MET A 1 -6.40 13.89 9.43
C MET A 1 -6.91 12.45 9.54
N PHE A 2 -6.54 11.56 8.62
CA PHE A 2 -6.91 10.15 8.74
C PHE A 2 -5.80 9.48 9.55
N LEU A 3 -6.01 9.29 10.86
CA LEU A 3 -5.12 8.50 11.73
C LEU A 3 -5.36 6.98 11.61
N TYR A 4 -6.40 6.61 10.86
CA TYR A 4 -6.91 5.27 10.77
C TYR A 4 -7.20 4.91 9.32
N SER A 5 -7.01 3.64 8.99
CA SER A 5 -7.19 3.11 7.65
C SER A 5 -8.65 2.98 7.26
N ARG A 6 -8.89 2.94 5.94
CA ARG A 6 -10.14 2.38 5.39
C ARG A 6 -10.06 0.85 5.36
N THR A 7 -11.16 0.22 4.94
CA THR A 7 -11.20 -1.24 4.77
C THR A 7 -10.56 -1.65 3.46
N TYR A 8 -9.58 -2.54 3.51
CA TYR A 8 -8.94 -3.15 2.35
C TYR A 8 -8.96 -4.67 2.47
N ARG A 9 -9.59 -5.34 1.50
CA ARG A 9 -9.62 -6.81 1.47
C ARG A 9 -8.23 -7.36 1.13
N SER A 10 -7.94 -8.56 1.62
CA SER A 10 -6.81 -9.34 1.13
C SER A 10 -6.96 -9.61 -0.36
N LEU A 11 -5.83 -9.65 -1.07
CA LEU A 11 -5.82 -10.06 -2.45
C LEU A 11 -6.21 -11.54 -2.57
N PRO A 12 -6.87 -11.95 -3.67
CA PRO A 12 -7.11 -13.36 -3.91
C PRO A 12 -5.77 -14.10 -4.06
N PRO A 13 -5.74 -15.41 -3.74
CA PRO A 13 -4.62 -16.26 -4.09
C PRO A 13 -4.33 -16.17 -5.58
N VAL A 14 -3.05 -16.24 -5.95
CA VAL A 14 -2.67 -16.27 -7.36
C VAL A 14 -3.14 -17.58 -8.01
N ALA A 15 -3.47 -17.53 -9.29
CA ALA A 15 -4.01 -18.66 -10.04
C ALA A 15 -2.99 -19.79 -10.22
N ASP A 16 -1.71 -19.44 -10.44
CA ASP A 16 -0.63 -20.41 -10.58
C ASP A 16 -0.30 -21.09 -9.24
N PRO A 17 -0.31 -22.43 -9.17
CA PRO A 17 -0.14 -23.15 -7.92
C PRO A 17 1.29 -23.04 -7.33
N GLU A 18 2.33 -22.93 -8.16
CA GLU A 18 3.70 -22.79 -7.69
C GLU A 18 3.95 -21.40 -7.12
N ALA A 19 3.51 -20.37 -7.84
CA ALA A 19 3.55 -19.00 -7.34
C ALA A 19 2.71 -18.87 -6.07
N ARG A 20 1.56 -19.52 -5.98
CA ARG A 20 0.73 -19.53 -4.77
C ARG A 20 1.47 -20.13 -3.58
N GLN A 21 2.22 -21.22 -3.78
CA GLN A 21 3.04 -21.81 -2.72
C GLN A 21 4.18 -20.88 -2.29
N ARG A 22 4.88 -20.26 -3.25
CA ARG A 22 5.96 -19.29 -2.97
C ARG A 22 5.45 -18.03 -2.25
N LEU A 23 4.22 -17.60 -2.56
CA LEU A 23 3.61 -16.39 -2.01
C LEU A 23 2.76 -16.62 -0.75
N MET A 24 2.62 -17.87 -0.29
CA MET A 24 1.71 -18.22 0.81
C MET A 24 1.97 -17.40 2.10
N HIS A 25 3.23 -17.15 2.41
CA HIS A 25 3.63 -16.38 3.61
C HIS A 25 3.80 -14.89 3.37
N ALA A 26 3.56 -14.44 2.13
CA ALA A 26 3.71 -13.06 1.70
C ALA A 26 2.38 -12.32 1.56
N SER A 27 1.25 -13.00 1.73
CA SER A 27 -0.06 -12.39 1.59
C SER A 27 -0.36 -11.43 2.75
N ALA A 28 -0.59 -10.17 2.42
CA ALA A 28 -0.94 -9.16 3.41
C ALA A 28 -2.38 -9.40 3.93
N PRO A 29 -2.58 -9.38 5.27
CA PRO A 29 -3.88 -9.62 5.89
C PRO A 29 -4.90 -8.56 5.50
N PRO A 30 -6.21 -8.79 5.69
CA PRO A 30 -7.21 -7.76 5.44
C PRO A 30 -7.01 -6.62 6.44
N ILE A 31 -7.20 -5.39 5.97
CA ILE A 31 -7.14 -4.18 6.80
C ILE A 31 -8.58 -3.76 7.09
N LEU A 32 -8.95 -3.67 8.37
CA LEU A 32 -10.29 -3.24 8.77
C LEU A 32 -10.35 -1.72 8.92
N ALA A 33 -11.51 -1.12 8.67
CA ALA A 33 -11.68 0.31 8.94
C ALA A 33 -11.44 0.61 10.43
N GLY A 34 -10.74 1.70 10.71
CA GLY A 34 -10.38 2.06 12.08
C GLY A 34 -9.09 1.43 12.59
N THR A 35 -8.41 0.61 11.77
CA THR A 35 -7.06 0.12 12.12
C THR A 35 -6.10 1.31 12.11
N PRO A 36 -5.23 1.49 13.13
CA PRO A 36 -4.19 2.51 13.09
C PRO A 36 -3.33 2.36 11.81
N LEU A 37 -2.97 3.48 11.19
CA LEU A 37 -2.00 3.47 10.10
C LEU A 37 -0.61 3.28 10.70
N ASP A 38 -0.10 2.05 10.66
CA ASP A 38 1.23 1.67 11.13
C ASP A 38 2.14 1.22 9.97
N ASP A 39 3.45 1.38 10.18
CA ASP A 39 4.45 1.04 9.17
C ASP A 39 4.46 -0.45 8.82
N GLU A 40 3.99 -1.31 9.74
CA GLU A 40 3.93 -2.76 9.56
C GLU A 40 2.89 -3.14 8.48
N LEU A 41 1.71 -2.52 8.50
CA LEU A 41 0.68 -2.69 7.48
C LEU A 41 1.18 -2.25 6.10
N LEU A 42 1.79 -1.06 6.03
CA LEU A 42 2.37 -0.57 4.78
C LEU A 42 3.46 -1.52 4.27
N PHE A 43 4.31 -2.01 5.16
CA PHE A 43 5.37 -2.97 4.84
C PHE A 43 4.79 -4.28 4.29
N CYS A 44 3.79 -4.87 4.94
CA CYS A 44 3.16 -6.11 4.48
C CYS A 44 2.58 -5.96 3.07
N VAL A 45 1.83 -4.88 2.81
CA VAL A 45 1.20 -4.65 1.50
C VAL A 45 2.26 -4.40 0.42
N ARG A 46 3.32 -3.64 0.73
CA ARG A 46 4.44 -3.42 -0.19
C ARG A 46 5.20 -4.71 -0.50
N MET A 47 5.44 -5.54 0.51
CA MET A 47 6.08 -6.84 0.36
C MET A 47 5.26 -7.78 -0.54
N GLU A 48 3.94 -7.87 -0.31
CA GLU A 48 3.03 -8.67 -1.15
C GLU A 48 3.11 -8.24 -2.62
N ARG A 49 3.06 -6.93 -2.88
CA ARG A 49 3.19 -6.37 -4.24
C ARG A 49 4.55 -6.69 -4.85
N GLN A 50 5.63 -6.59 -4.07
CA GLN A 50 6.99 -6.88 -4.55
C GLN A 50 7.17 -8.32 -4.99
N LEU A 51 6.66 -9.26 -4.20
CA LEU A 51 6.79 -10.66 -4.53
C LEU A 51 5.89 -11.05 -5.72
N ARG A 52 4.69 -10.46 -5.85
CA ARG A 52 3.85 -10.63 -7.04
C ARG A 52 4.50 -10.07 -8.31
N GLU A 53 5.27 -8.98 -8.22
CA GLU A 53 6.02 -8.45 -9.36
C GLU A 53 7.12 -9.41 -9.82
N VAL A 54 7.87 -9.98 -8.88
CA VAL A 54 8.90 -10.99 -9.17
C VAL A 54 8.28 -12.21 -9.85
N GLU A 55 7.14 -12.70 -9.36
CA GLU A 55 6.44 -13.84 -9.98
C GLU A 55 5.79 -13.47 -11.33
N ALA A 56 5.39 -12.21 -11.54
CA ALA A 56 4.89 -11.74 -12.82
C ALA A 56 6.01 -11.69 -13.88
N GLN A 57 7.23 -11.31 -13.50
CA GLN A 57 8.41 -11.39 -14.38
C GLN A 57 8.75 -12.84 -14.77
N ARG A 58 8.41 -13.82 -13.92
CA ARG A 58 8.53 -15.26 -14.19
C ARG A 58 7.39 -15.82 -15.03
N GLY A 59 6.35 -15.03 -15.30
CA GLY A 59 5.16 -15.44 -16.05
C GLY A 59 4.13 -16.23 -15.23
N SER A 60 4.35 -16.43 -13.92
CA SER A 60 3.45 -17.19 -13.03
C SER A 60 2.35 -16.33 -12.39
N VAL A 61 2.47 -15.00 -12.45
CA VAL A 61 1.42 -14.07 -12.01
C VAL A 61 0.95 -13.24 -13.19
N THR A 62 -0.36 -13.16 -13.37
CA THR A 62 -0.98 -12.38 -14.43
C THR A 62 -0.82 -10.88 -14.17
N ARG A 63 -0.87 -10.08 -15.24
CA ARG A 63 -0.89 -8.60 -15.12
C ARG A 63 -2.04 -8.11 -14.25
N GLN A 64 -3.20 -8.75 -14.31
CA GLN A 64 -4.36 -8.38 -13.51
C GLN A 64 -4.11 -8.59 -12.00
N GLU A 65 -3.52 -9.73 -11.63
CA GLU A 65 -3.16 -10.02 -10.24
C GLU A 65 -2.08 -9.08 -9.70
N LEU A 66 -1.12 -8.70 -10.54
CA LEU A 66 -0.12 -7.68 -10.21
C LEU A 66 -0.77 -6.30 -10.02
N PHE A 67 -1.64 -5.87 -10.94
CA PHE A 67 -2.32 -4.58 -10.82
C PHE A 67 -3.20 -4.50 -9.58
N ALA A 68 -3.88 -5.59 -9.20
CA ALA A 68 -4.63 -5.62 -7.95
C ALA A 68 -3.73 -5.32 -6.74
N ALA A 69 -2.51 -5.85 -6.73
CA ALA A 69 -1.54 -5.59 -5.67
C ALA A 69 -1.03 -4.14 -5.67
N VAL A 70 -0.71 -3.59 -6.84
CA VAL A 70 -0.27 -2.20 -7.01
C VAL A 70 -1.36 -1.21 -6.56
N ILE A 71 -2.61 -1.43 -6.96
CA ILE A 71 -3.74 -0.57 -6.57
C ILE A 71 -3.93 -0.61 -5.05
N ARG A 72 -3.84 -1.80 -4.44
CA ARG A 72 -3.96 -1.97 -2.99
C ARG A 72 -2.83 -1.25 -2.24
N GLU A 73 -1.57 -1.44 -2.65
CA GLU A 73 -0.44 -0.72 -2.07
C GLU A 73 -0.62 0.80 -2.19
N HIS A 74 -0.99 1.27 -3.37
CA HIS A 74 -1.11 2.71 -3.62
C HIS A 74 -2.19 3.35 -2.74
N ALA A 75 -3.32 2.68 -2.54
CA ALA A 75 -4.37 3.17 -1.66
C ALA A 75 -3.90 3.27 -0.20
N VAL A 76 -3.22 2.23 0.31
CA VAL A 76 -2.67 2.22 1.67
C VAL A 76 -1.57 3.27 1.83
N LEU A 77 -0.67 3.40 0.85
CA LEU A 77 0.40 4.40 0.85
C LEU A 77 -0.15 5.83 0.86
N THR A 78 -1.24 6.08 0.12
CA THR A 78 -1.88 7.41 0.09
C THR A 78 -2.44 7.79 1.45
N GLU A 79 -3.04 6.83 2.17
CA GLU A 79 -3.51 7.07 3.55
C GLU A 79 -2.36 7.35 4.50
N HIS A 80 -1.27 6.57 4.42
CA HIS A 80 -0.06 6.80 5.22
C HIS A 80 0.56 8.17 4.94
N ALA A 81 0.73 8.53 3.66
CA ALA A 81 1.30 9.83 3.29
C ALA A 81 0.44 11.00 3.79
N ALA A 82 -0.89 10.87 3.75
CA ALA A 82 -1.79 11.89 4.29
C ALA A 82 -1.76 11.99 5.82
N ALA A 83 -1.40 10.92 6.52
CA ALA A 83 -1.21 10.89 7.97
C ALA A 83 0.15 11.49 8.38
N GLU A 84 1.21 11.11 7.68
CA GLU A 84 2.60 11.52 7.96
C GLU A 84 2.89 12.96 7.50
N TYR A 85 2.32 13.39 6.38
CA TYR A 85 2.50 14.72 5.80
C TYR A 85 1.16 15.47 5.69
N PRO A 86 0.60 15.98 6.80
CA PRO A 86 -0.59 16.80 6.75
C PRO A 86 -0.35 18.04 5.87
N VAL A 87 -1.25 18.30 4.93
CA VAL A 87 -1.19 19.42 3.95
C VAL A 87 -0.92 20.78 4.62
N THR A 88 -1.20 20.93 5.91
CA THR A 88 -0.92 22.11 6.73
C THR A 88 0.58 22.45 6.85
N ILE A 89 1.48 21.47 6.73
CA ILE A 89 2.94 21.71 6.81
C ILE A 89 3.46 22.46 5.55
N ALA A 90 2.75 22.40 4.42
CA ALA A 90 3.12 23.14 3.20
C ALA A 90 2.89 24.66 3.29
N ALA A 91 2.15 25.15 4.30
CA ALA A 91 1.87 26.59 4.46
C ALA A 91 2.97 27.37 5.20
N VAL A 92 3.98 26.71 5.76
CA VAL A 92 5.07 27.37 6.53
C VAL A 92 6.20 27.90 5.62
N VAL A 93 6.09 27.76 4.29
CA VAL A 93 7.02 28.34 3.31
C VAL A 93 6.35 29.42 2.46
N THR A 94 5.49 30.25 3.05
CA THR A 94 5.24 31.58 2.48
C THR A 94 6.34 32.52 2.98
N PRO A 95 7.21 33.07 2.11
CA PRO A 95 8.16 34.08 2.54
C PRO A 95 7.34 35.28 3.04
N ALA A 96 7.59 35.69 4.28
CA ALA A 96 7.01 36.90 4.84
C ALA A 96 7.33 38.05 3.89
N THR A 97 6.31 38.54 3.17
CA THR A 97 6.43 39.73 2.36
C THR A 97 6.54 40.88 3.35
N ASN A 98 7.76 41.33 3.62
CA ASN A 98 8.03 42.55 4.37
C ASN A 98 7.33 43.71 3.66
N THR A 99 6.20 44.15 4.19
CA THR A 99 5.66 45.48 3.93
C THR A 99 6.47 46.48 4.74
N GLN A 100 7.35 47.21 4.04
CA GLN A 100 7.78 48.56 4.39
C GLN A 100 7.71 49.42 3.13
#